data_AF-A0A379SKR6-F1
#
_entry.id   AF-A0A379SKR6-F1
#
_cell.length_a   1.000
_cell.length_b   1.000
_cell.length_c   1.000
_cell.angle_alpha   90.00
_cell.angle_beta   90.00
_cell.angle_gamma   90.00
#
_symmetry.space_group_name_H-M   'P 1'
#
loop_
_entity.id
_entity.type
_entity.pdbx_description
1 polymer ?
#
loop_
_entity_poly.entity_id
_entity_poly.type
_entity_poly.pdbx_seq_one_letter_code
_entity_poly.pdbx_strand_id
1 'polypeptide(L)'
;MSTTISSELNQGYRSALLAYYIGQYAPNSGDATLSNMIKTSDDVYEYLLIDPLVTNDVQTSRVAQAMSSIQQYINGIALNMEPGYDTQALDTMQLKRWNNGADQYAVWGGYVELDSYPENYIDPTLRQDKTSCFNDLITELNQKTVSNDTAQQAVMGYLNQFEQVANLTIVSGYTDNKDQTKGTYYLLGKSTSSPVQYYWRSFDMSLNVDNVVASNAWSEWYPVNTSINDDLIQGTPRLAYFNNRLYLFWFERAEGNGPNESDTITAYSSQCDFSRNWSSPFAMMSIDSDTANHHGEQTYCDKLFTSKYLCTACGYNETDNYLLVSLYDGTDVTAYTDNGYNDFTITIDYWFNTEKRESKVSVGMTNTISKFLYNYIESQPSPTIKVKFNPVSLWINFTLLMLNAIQQSSMTGYTHILRFRRWIPVTFRLTPQMMAASL
;
A
#
# COMPACT_ATOMS: atom_id res chain seq x y z
N MET A 1 18.86 -63.26 -18.15
CA MET A 1 17.88 -64.37 -18.07
C MET A 1 17.02 -64.29 -16.80
N SER A 2 17.57 -64.29 -15.58
CA SER A 2 16.75 -64.26 -14.35
C SER A 2 15.92 -62.97 -14.16
N THR A 3 16.45 -61.81 -14.55
CA THR A 3 15.74 -60.52 -14.50
C THR A 3 14.55 -60.45 -15.47
N THR A 4 14.71 -61.03 -16.67
CA THR A 4 13.67 -61.10 -17.71
C THR A 4 12.51 -62.02 -17.34
N ILE A 5 12.80 -63.18 -16.72
CA ILE A 5 11.73 -64.10 -16.27
C ILE A 5 10.91 -63.47 -15.15
N SER A 6 11.56 -62.76 -14.22
CA SER A 6 10.88 -62.11 -13.11
C SER A 6 9.99 -60.94 -13.58
N SER A 7 10.46 -60.17 -14.57
CA SER A 7 9.68 -59.07 -15.14
C SER A 7 8.44 -59.56 -15.88
N GLU A 8 8.56 -60.64 -16.67
CA GLU A 8 7.44 -61.29 -17.35
C GLU A 8 6.42 -61.86 -16.35
N LEU A 9 6.89 -62.55 -15.30
CA LEU A 9 6.02 -63.12 -14.26
C LEU A 9 5.23 -62.02 -13.52
N ASN A 10 5.90 -60.94 -13.12
CA ASN A 10 5.26 -59.82 -12.41
C ASN A 10 4.20 -59.14 -13.26
N GLN A 11 4.48 -58.91 -14.55
CA GLN A 11 3.52 -58.31 -15.48
C GLN A 11 2.34 -59.24 -15.77
N GLY A 12 2.59 -60.55 -15.90
CA GLY A 12 1.54 -61.56 -16.03
C GLY A 12 0.64 -61.61 -14.78
N TYR A 13 1.23 -61.61 -13.59
CA TYR A 13 0.51 -61.59 -12.32
C TYR A 13 -0.34 -60.33 -12.14
N ARG A 14 0.24 -59.15 -12.40
CA ARG A 14 -0.45 -57.86 -12.39
C ARG A 14 -1.66 -57.86 -13.34
N SER A 15 -1.48 -58.34 -14.57
CA SER A 15 -2.54 -58.37 -15.58
C SER A 15 -3.67 -59.35 -15.19
N ALA A 16 -3.33 -60.50 -14.60
CA ALA A 16 -4.30 -61.45 -14.07
C ALA A 16 -5.10 -60.87 -12.88
N LEU A 17 -4.41 -60.19 -11.94
CA LEU A 17 -5.06 -59.51 -10.82
C LEU A 17 -5.97 -58.38 -11.27
N LEU A 18 -5.54 -57.58 -12.26
CA LEU A 18 -6.36 -56.51 -12.84
C LEU A 18 -7.63 -57.07 -13.47
N ALA A 19 -7.51 -58.12 -14.28
CA ALA A 19 -8.66 -58.79 -14.90
C ALA A 19 -9.61 -59.40 -13.85
N TYR A 20 -9.07 -59.98 -12.78
CA TYR A 20 -9.86 -60.48 -11.65
C TYR A 20 -10.57 -59.34 -10.90
N TYR A 21 -9.88 -58.22 -10.67
CA TYR A 21 -10.44 -57.08 -9.95
C TYR A 21 -11.64 -56.49 -10.69
N ILE A 22 -11.50 -56.27 -12.01
CA ILE A 22 -12.57 -55.73 -12.87
C ILE A 22 -13.70 -56.76 -13.07
N GLY A 23 -13.35 -58.02 -13.35
CA GLY A 23 -14.33 -59.02 -13.77
C GLY A 23 -15.05 -59.76 -12.65
N GLN A 24 -14.45 -59.84 -11.45
CA GLN A 24 -14.98 -60.64 -10.34
C GLN A 24 -15.11 -59.85 -9.05
N TYR A 25 -14.08 -59.13 -8.62
CA TYR A 25 -14.11 -58.44 -7.32
C TYR A 25 -15.06 -57.25 -7.32
N ALA A 26 -14.90 -56.28 -8.23
CA ALA A 26 -15.72 -55.08 -8.25
C ALA A 26 -17.23 -55.39 -8.43
N PRO A 27 -17.65 -56.31 -9.35
CA PRO A 27 -19.06 -56.67 -9.50
C PRO A 27 -19.66 -57.37 -8.28
N ASN A 28 -18.87 -58.19 -7.55
CA ASN A 28 -19.33 -59.00 -6.42
C ASN A 28 -18.97 -58.40 -5.04
N SER A 29 -18.47 -57.16 -5.01
CA SER A 29 -17.99 -56.48 -3.79
C SER A 29 -19.11 -56.17 -2.77
N GLY A 30 -20.36 -56.15 -3.21
CA GLY A 30 -21.50 -55.68 -2.42
C GLY A 30 -21.66 -54.16 -2.41
N ASP A 31 -20.75 -53.41 -3.04
CA ASP A 31 -20.83 -51.96 -3.23
C ASP A 31 -21.30 -51.63 -4.66
N ALA A 32 -22.54 -51.14 -4.76
CA ALA A 32 -23.15 -50.78 -6.04
C ALA A 32 -22.44 -49.59 -6.72
N THR A 33 -21.82 -48.69 -5.96
CA THR A 33 -21.08 -47.55 -6.48
C THR A 33 -19.79 -48.04 -7.13
N LEU A 34 -19.02 -48.85 -6.41
CA LEU A 34 -17.79 -49.45 -6.93
C LEU A 34 -18.04 -50.30 -8.18
N SER A 35 -19.10 -51.12 -8.16
CA SER A 35 -19.49 -51.97 -9.28
C SER A 35 -19.84 -51.14 -10.53
N ASN A 36 -20.43 -49.96 -10.37
CA ASN A 36 -20.78 -49.08 -11.48
C ASN A 36 -19.59 -48.28 -12.00
N MET A 37 -18.68 -47.84 -11.12
CA MET A 37 -17.52 -47.02 -11.48
C MET A 37 -16.43 -47.83 -12.19
N ILE A 38 -16.15 -49.06 -11.77
CA ILE A 38 -14.99 -49.83 -12.28
C ILE A 38 -15.41 -50.72 -13.46
N LYS A 39 -15.07 -50.32 -14.70
CA LYS A 39 -15.32 -51.10 -15.92
C LYS A 39 -14.07 -51.35 -16.76
N THR A 40 -13.09 -50.45 -16.68
CA THR A 40 -11.87 -50.43 -17.48
C THR A 40 -10.63 -50.41 -16.59
N SER A 41 -9.46 -50.59 -17.20
CA SER A 41 -8.17 -50.41 -16.50
C SER A 41 -7.97 -48.99 -15.99
N ASP A 42 -8.50 -48.01 -16.72
CA ASP A 42 -8.34 -46.59 -16.41
C ASP A 42 -9.18 -46.24 -15.17
N ASP A 43 -10.38 -46.81 -15.05
CA ASP A 43 -11.21 -46.66 -13.83
C ASP A 43 -10.51 -47.24 -12.59
N VAL A 44 -9.77 -48.34 -12.76
CA VAL A 44 -8.96 -48.92 -11.67
C VAL A 44 -7.81 -48.00 -11.29
N TYR A 45 -7.15 -47.37 -12.27
CA TYR A 45 -6.11 -46.38 -12.03
C TYR A 45 -6.65 -45.17 -11.28
N GLU A 46 -7.76 -44.60 -11.73
CA GLU A 46 -8.39 -43.43 -11.09
C GLU A 46 -8.84 -43.76 -9.66
N TYR A 47 -9.44 -44.93 -9.44
CA TYR A 47 -9.95 -45.32 -8.12
C TYR A 47 -8.85 -45.73 -7.13
N LEU A 48 -7.86 -46.51 -7.57
CA LEU A 48 -6.77 -46.97 -6.70
C LEU A 48 -5.58 -46.00 -6.64
N LEU A 49 -5.58 -44.94 -7.46
CA LEU A 49 -4.54 -43.90 -7.55
C LEU A 49 -3.15 -44.47 -7.86
N ILE A 50 -3.10 -45.62 -8.54
CA ILE A 50 -1.86 -46.29 -8.96
C ILE A 50 -2.07 -46.94 -10.32
N ASP A 51 -1.17 -46.66 -11.26
CA ASP A 51 -1.31 -47.14 -12.64
C ASP A 51 -1.04 -48.66 -12.71
N PRO A 52 -2.07 -49.48 -13.03
CA PRO A 52 -1.94 -50.93 -13.08
C PRO A 52 -1.32 -51.43 -14.39
N LEU A 53 -0.93 -50.55 -15.32
CA LEU A 53 -0.36 -50.90 -16.62
C LEU A 53 1.15 -50.63 -16.72
N VAL A 54 1.76 -50.06 -15.67
CA VAL A 54 3.21 -49.78 -15.60
C VAL A 54 4.07 -51.05 -15.71
N THR A 55 5.11 -51.01 -16.56
CA THR A 55 6.03 -52.11 -16.76
C THR A 55 6.93 -52.34 -15.54
N ASN A 56 7.50 -53.54 -15.41
CA ASN A 56 8.37 -53.89 -14.28
C ASN A 56 9.67 -53.05 -14.22
N ASP A 57 10.04 -52.38 -15.30
CA ASP A 57 11.30 -51.63 -15.40
C ASP A 57 11.21 -50.23 -14.78
N VAL A 58 9.99 -49.72 -14.54
CA VAL A 58 9.79 -48.42 -13.88
C VAL A 58 9.99 -48.57 -12.38
N GLN A 59 11.08 -47.99 -11.87
CA GLN A 59 11.41 -48.01 -10.46
C GLN A 59 10.93 -46.73 -9.78
N THR A 60 10.21 -46.88 -8.66
CA THR A 60 9.80 -45.78 -7.79
C THR A 60 10.02 -46.15 -6.33
N SER A 61 10.24 -45.16 -5.49
CA SER A 61 10.25 -45.38 -4.04
C SER A 61 8.82 -45.45 -3.51
N ARG A 62 8.60 -46.16 -2.40
CA ARG A 62 7.26 -46.25 -1.79
C ARG A 62 6.69 -44.87 -1.42
N VAL A 63 7.55 -43.97 -0.95
CA VAL A 63 7.16 -42.59 -0.58
C VAL A 63 6.79 -41.78 -1.82
N ALA A 64 7.59 -41.88 -2.90
CA ALA A 64 7.29 -41.18 -4.14
C ALA A 64 5.97 -41.66 -4.76
N GLN A 65 5.71 -42.97 -4.78
CA GLN A 65 4.44 -43.49 -5.28
C GLN A 65 3.25 -43.02 -4.43
N ALA A 66 3.35 -43.10 -3.11
CA ALA A 66 2.29 -42.62 -2.22
C ALA A 66 2.02 -41.11 -2.40
N MET A 67 3.08 -40.32 -2.57
CA MET A 67 2.98 -38.89 -2.86
C MET A 67 2.24 -38.64 -4.18
N SER A 68 2.59 -39.36 -5.25
CA SER A 68 1.90 -39.23 -6.55
C SER A 68 0.43 -39.63 -6.47
N SER A 69 0.10 -40.69 -5.73
CA SER A 69 -1.30 -41.06 -5.48
C SER A 69 -2.09 -39.96 -4.77
N ILE A 70 -1.51 -39.35 -3.73
CA ILE A 70 -2.14 -38.24 -3.00
C ILE A 70 -2.27 -37.00 -3.88
N GLN A 71 -1.25 -36.67 -4.68
CA GLN A 71 -1.29 -35.55 -5.62
C GLN A 71 -2.41 -35.72 -6.66
N GLN A 72 -2.54 -36.92 -7.24
CA GLN A 72 -3.63 -37.24 -8.17
C GLN A 72 -5.00 -37.02 -7.50
N TYR A 73 -5.18 -37.51 -6.28
CA TYR A 73 -6.43 -37.35 -5.54
C TYR A 73 -6.78 -35.88 -5.26
N ILE A 74 -5.82 -35.09 -4.76
CA ILE A 74 -6.05 -33.67 -4.50
C ILE A 74 -6.34 -32.91 -5.80
N ASN A 75 -5.69 -33.26 -6.91
CA ASN A 75 -6.00 -32.70 -8.22
C ASN A 75 -7.43 -33.04 -8.67
N GLY A 76 -7.88 -34.27 -8.44
CA GLY A 76 -9.26 -34.68 -8.70
C GLY A 76 -10.27 -33.84 -7.90
N ILE A 77 -10.00 -33.60 -6.60
CA ILE A 77 -10.84 -32.72 -5.76
C ILE A 77 -10.82 -31.28 -6.31
N ALA A 78 -9.64 -30.75 -6.62
CA ALA A 78 -9.45 -29.38 -7.11
C ALA A 78 -10.17 -29.11 -8.44
N LEU A 79 -10.27 -30.14 -9.29
CA LEU A 79 -10.96 -30.08 -10.59
C LEU A 79 -12.45 -30.47 -10.51
N ASN A 80 -12.97 -30.74 -9.30
CA ASN A 80 -14.33 -31.27 -9.08
C ASN A 80 -14.60 -32.56 -9.88
N MET A 81 -13.58 -33.40 -10.06
CA MET A 81 -13.70 -34.71 -10.69
C MET A 81 -13.98 -35.84 -9.68
N GLU A 82 -13.66 -35.60 -8.40
CA GLU A 82 -13.89 -36.58 -7.32
C GLU A 82 -15.34 -36.51 -6.80
N PRO A 83 -16.09 -37.63 -6.87
CA PRO A 83 -17.45 -37.68 -6.34
C PRO A 83 -17.52 -37.39 -4.84
N GLY A 84 -18.57 -36.70 -4.40
CA GLY A 84 -18.81 -36.41 -2.98
C GLY A 84 -18.22 -35.08 -2.48
N TYR A 85 -17.49 -34.36 -3.34
CA TYR A 85 -16.95 -33.03 -3.02
C TYR A 85 -17.80 -31.85 -3.53
N ASP A 86 -19.00 -32.11 -4.05
CA ASP A 86 -19.93 -31.08 -4.58
C ASP A 86 -20.33 -30.00 -3.54
N THR A 87 -20.22 -30.32 -2.24
CA THR A 87 -20.59 -29.42 -1.14
C THR A 87 -19.43 -29.08 -0.19
N GLN A 88 -18.27 -29.72 -0.35
CA GLN A 88 -17.08 -29.57 0.50
C GLN A 88 -15.82 -29.36 -0.33
N ALA A 89 -15.88 -28.43 -1.28
CA ALA A 89 -14.73 -28.07 -2.09
C ALA A 89 -13.60 -27.43 -1.27
N LEU A 90 -12.38 -27.49 -1.80
CA LEU A 90 -11.25 -26.71 -1.27
C LEU A 90 -11.62 -25.23 -1.27
N ASP A 91 -11.34 -24.53 -0.17
CA ASP A 91 -11.55 -23.09 -0.14
C ASP A 91 -10.61 -22.38 -1.14
N THR A 92 -10.94 -21.13 -1.49
CA THR A 92 -10.18 -20.37 -2.50
C THR A 92 -8.71 -20.20 -2.12
N MET A 93 -8.36 -20.15 -0.83
CA MET A 93 -7.00 -19.98 -0.35
C MET A 93 -6.21 -21.30 -0.48
N GLN A 94 -6.82 -22.42 -0.11
CA GLN A 94 -6.26 -23.75 -0.25
C GLN A 94 -6.01 -24.09 -1.72
N LEU A 95 -6.97 -23.81 -2.60
CA LEU A 95 -6.82 -24.03 -4.04
C LEU A 95 -5.70 -23.17 -4.64
N LYS A 96 -5.63 -21.88 -4.26
CA LYS A 96 -4.52 -21.01 -4.66
C LYS A 96 -3.18 -21.55 -4.17
N ARG A 97 -3.09 -22.01 -2.92
CA ARG A 97 -1.86 -22.57 -2.36
C ARG A 97 -1.44 -23.85 -3.09
N TRP A 98 -2.40 -24.73 -3.39
CA TRP A 98 -2.16 -25.95 -4.17
C TRP A 98 -1.58 -25.60 -5.54
N ASN A 99 -2.26 -24.74 -6.29
CA ASN A 99 -1.88 -24.34 -7.65
C ASN A 99 -0.58 -23.50 -7.71
N ASN A 100 -0.21 -22.81 -6.62
CA ASN A 100 1.00 -21.99 -6.55
C ASN A 100 2.25 -22.78 -6.14
N GLY A 101 2.20 -24.12 -6.20
CA GLY A 101 3.38 -24.98 -6.06
C GLY A 101 3.32 -26.01 -4.94
N ALA A 102 2.25 -26.11 -4.15
CA ALA A 102 2.11 -27.21 -3.19
C ALA A 102 1.75 -28.54 -3.88
N ASP A 103 1.28 -28.49 -5.13
CA ASP A 103 1.09 -29.63 -6.02
C ASP A 103 2.40 -30.32 -6.43
N GLN A 104 3.54 -29.62 -6.35
CA GLN A 104 4.85 -30.09 -6.79
C GLN A 104 5.86 -30.14 -5.64
N TYR A 105 6.40 -31.33 -5.36
CA TYR A 105 7.35 -31.53 -4.26
C TYR A 105 8.56 -30.58 -4.30
N ALA A 106 9.12 -30.34 -5.49
CA ALA A 106 10.30 -29.46 -5.64
C ALA A 106 9.98 -28.00 -5.28
N VAL A 107 8.81 -27.50 -5.70
CA VAL A 107 8.40 -26.12 -5.42
C VAL A 107 8.00 -25.96 -3.95
N TRP A 108 7.22 -26.90 -3.42
CA TRP A 108 6.92 -26.98 -1.99
C TRP A 108 8.19 -27.03 -1.12
N GLY A 109 9.14 -27.88 -1.50
CA GLY A 109 10.43 -28.00 -0.82
C GLY A 109 11.21 -26.69 -0.84
N GLY A 110 11.20 -25.99 -1.99
CA GLY A 110 11.76 -24.64 -2.11
C GLY A 110 11.12 -23.61 -1.19
N TYR A 111 9.79 -23.64 -1.00
CA TYR A 111 9.13 -22.75 -0.03
C TYR A 111 9.53 -23.04 1.42
N VAL A 112 9.64 -24.32 1.79
CA VAL A 112 10.09 -24.73 3.14
C VAL A 112 11.55 -24.31 3.37
N GLU A 113 12.39 -24.46 2.35
CA GLU A 113 13.77 -24.03 2.39
C GLU A 113 13.89 -22.51 2.45
N LEU A 114 13.08 -21.75 1.69
CA LEU A 114 13.06 -20.29 1.73
C LEU A 114 12.69 -19.75 3.12
N ASP A 115 11.73 -20.39 3.80
CA ASP A 115 11.33 -20.02 5.17
C ASP A 115 12.44 -20.32 6.19
N SER A 116 13.19 -21.42 6.00
CA SER A 116 14.23 -21.87 6.93
C SER A 116 15.62 -21.27 6.67
N TYR A 117 15.95 -21.02 5.40
CA TYR A 117 17.26 -20.63 4.87
C TYR A 117 17.10 -19.56 3.76
N PRO A 118 16.55 -18.38 4.09
CA PRO A 118 16.34 -17.31 3.11
C PRO A 118 17.66 -16.86 2.46
N GLU A 119 18.80 -17.00 3.13
CA GLU A 119 20.12 -16.66 2.61
C GLU A 119 20.49 -17.43 1.33
N ASN A 120 19.91 -18.61 1.10
CA ASN A 120 20.13 -19.39 -0.12
C ASN A 120 19.47 -18.74 -1.35
N TYR A 121 18.45 -17.90 -1.13
CA TYR A 121 17.63 -17.28 -2.16
C TYR A 121 17.79 -15.75 -2.26
N ILE A 122 18.46 -15.13 -1.29
CA ILE A 122 18.73 -13.69 -1.33
C ILE A 122 19.80 -13.40 -2.39
N ASP A 123 19.36 -12.75 -3.46
CA ASP A 123 20.25 -12.10 -4.42
C ASP A 123 20.07 -10.56 -4.28
N PRO A 124 21.11 -9.81 -3.86
CA PRO A 124 21.05 -8.36 -3.73
C PRO A 124 20.62 -7.64 -5.01
N THR A 125 20.90 -8.24 -6.18
CA THR A 125 20.56 -7.70 -7.50
C THR A 125 19.12 -7.97 -7.90
N LEU A 126 18.40 -8.90 -7.25
CA LEU A 126 17.01 -9.25 -7.57
C LEU A 126 15.99 -8.75 -6.55
N ARG A 127 16.42 -7.93 -5.60
CA ARG A 127 15.49 -7.23 -4.68
C ARG A 127 14.36 -6.56 -5.48
N GLN A 128 13.10 -6.83 -5.14
CA GLN A 128 11.94 -6.27 -5.86
C GLN A 128 11.70 -4.80 -5.52
N ASP A 129 11.72 -4.45 -4.24
CA ASP A 129 11.47 -3.08 -3.77
C ASP A 129 12.76 -2.26 -3.73
N LYS A 130 13.36 -2.03 -4.89
CA LYS A 130 14.50 -1.11 -5.04
C LYS A 130 14.00 0.31 -5.23
N THR A 131 14.58 1.25 -4.49
CA THR A 131 14.33 2.67 -4.70
C THR A 131 14.90 3.12 -6.04
N SER A 132 14.33 4.18 -6.60
CA SER A 132 14.85 4.91 -7.77
C SER A 132 16.35 5.19 -7.64
N CYS A 133 16.77 5.79 -6.52
CA CYS A 133 18.16 6.07 -6.19
C CYS A 133 19.07 4.82 -6.19
N PHE A 134 18.58 3.67 -5.73
CA PHE A 134 19.36 2.42 -5.76
C PHE A 134 19.44 1.82 -7.17
N ASN A 135 18.39 1.96 -7.98
CA ASN A 135 18.43 1.55 -9.39
C ASN A 135 19.43 2.40 -10.20
N ASP A 136 19.52 3.70 -9.92
CA ASP A 136 20.52 4.59 -10.52
C ASP A 136 21.95 4.14 -10.17
N LEU A 137 22.20 3.80 -8.89
CA LEU A 137 23.48 3.25 -8.44
C LEU A 137 23.86 1.96 -9.19
N ILE A 138 22.93 1.00 -9.29
CA ILE A 138 23.16 -0.24 -10.04
C ILE A 138 23.48 0.08 -11.51
N THR A 139 22.73 1.00 -12.10
CA THR A 139 22.91 1.41 -13.50
C THR A 139 24.28 2.02 -13.73
N GLU A 140 24.73 2.92 -12.85
CA GLU A 140 26.06 3.55 -12.96
C GLU A 140 27.19 2.53 -12.81
N LEU A 141 27.06 1.60 -11.86
CA LEU A 141 28.05 0.53 -11.64
C LEU A 141 28.12 -0.46 -12.82
N ASN A 142 27.00 -0.73 -13.48
CA ASN A 142 26.95 -1.65 -14.62
C ASN A 142 27.50 -1.04 -15.93
N GLN A 143 27.45 0.28 -16.08
CA GLN A 143 27.90 0.96 -17.31
C GLN A 143 29.43 1.14 -17.37
N LYS A 144 30.09 1.26 -16.23
CA LYS A 144 31.53 1.53 -16.14
C LYS A 144 32.30 0.25 -15.81
N THR A 145 33.55 0.16 -16.24
CA THR A 145 34.46 -0.85 -15.69
C THR A 145 34.61 -0.59 -14.19
N VAL A 146 34.32 -1.61 -13.38
CA VAL A 146 34.39 -1.50 -11.92
C VAL A 146 35.85 -1.33 -11.51
N SER A 147 36.20 -0.11 -11.10
CA SER A 147 37.45 0.27 -10.46
C SER A 147 37.12 0.96 -9.13
N ASN A 148 38.10 1.14 -8.25
CA ASN A 148 37.87 1.85 -6.98
C ASN A 148 37.33 3.26 -7.21
N ASP A 149 37.85 3.97 -8.22
CA ASP A 149 37.43 5.34 -8.52
C ASP A 149 35.99 5.40 -9.05
N THR A 150 35.62 4.49 -9.97
CA THR A 150 34.26 4.46 -10.54
C THR A 150 33.23 4.02 -9.49
N ALA A 151 33.59 3.07 -8.62
CA ALA A 151 32.75 2.65 -7.51
C ALA A 151 32.56 3.78 -6.49
N GLN A 152 33.63 4.50 -6.13
CA GLN A 152 33.54 5.64 -5.22
C GLN A 152 32.64 6.75 -5.78
N GLN A 153 32.78 7.08 -7.07
CA GLN A 153 31.93 8.07 -7.73
C GLN A 153 30.45 7.68 -7.71
N ALA A 154 30.14 6.42 -8.02
CA ALA A 154 28.76 5.92 -8.03
C ALA A 154 28.13 5.99 -6.63
N VAL A 155 28.89 5.60 -5.59
CA VAL A 155 28.43 5.70 -4.20
C VAL A 155 28.25 7.16 -3.77
N MET A 156 29.14 8.08 -4.18
CA MET A 156 28.96 9.51 -3.92
C MET A 156 27.70 10.07 -4.59
N GLY A 157 27.41 9.66 -5.83
CA GLY A 157 26.17 10.01 -6.53
C GLY A 157 24.93 9.54 -5.76
N TYR A 158 24.95 8.28 -5.30
CA TYR A 158 23.90 7.72 -4.45
C TYR A 158 23.71 8.51 -3.14
N LEU A 159 24.80 8.83 -2.43
CA LEU A 159 24.73 9.56 -1.16
C LEU A 159 24.17 10.98 -1.34
N ASN A 160 24.50 11.66 -2.43
CA ASN A 160 23.94 12.99 -2.73
C ASN A 160 22.42 12.94 -2.94
N GLN A 161 21.93 11.94 -3.69
CA GLN A 161 20.49 11.74 -3.88
C GLN A 161 19.81 11.35 -2.56
N PHE A 162 20.45 10.51 -1.74
CA PHE A 162 19.96 10.13 -0.42
C PHE A 162 19.84 11.35 0.52
N GLU A 163 20.83 12.24 0.53
CA GLU A 163 20.81 13.45 1.36
C GLU A 163 19.63 14.37 1.01
N GLN A 164 19.26 14.47 -0.28
CA GLN A 164 18.11 15.26 -0.71
C GLN A 164 16.80 14.73 -0.13
N VAL A 165 16.58 13.41 -0.17
CA VAL A 165 15.33 12.80 0.33
C VAL A 165 15.31 12.65 1.85
N ALA A 166 16.47 12.58 2.50
CA ALA A 166 16.59 12.47 3.95
C ALA A 166 16.25 13.78 4.68
N ASN A 167 16.50 14.94 4.05
CA ASN A 167 16.31 16.26 4.65
C ASN A 167 14.97 16.92 4.26
N LEU A 168 14.00 16.17 3.75
CA LEU A 168 12.69 16.69 3.38
C LEU A 168 11.89 17.14 4.61
N THR A 169 11.27 18.31 4.51
CA THR A 169 10.32 18.82 5.52
C THR A 169 8.90 18.44 5.11
N ILE A 170 8.15 17.80 6.01
CA ILE A 170 6.74 17.48 5.76
C ILE A 170 5.92 18.77 5.69
N VAL A 171 5.14 18.90 4.62
CA VAL A 171 4.28 20.05 4.32
C VAL A 171 2.84 19.76 4.71
N SER A 172 2.31 18.63 4.25
CA SER A 172 0.93 18.23 4.50
C SER A 172 0.74 16.72 4.41
N GLY A 173 -0.40 16.25 4.91
CA GLY A 173 -0.81 14.85 4.82
C GLY A 173 -2.29 14.73 4.47
N TYR A 174 -2.64 13.62 3.82
CA TYR A 174 -4.00 13.22 3.46
C TYR A 174 -4.20 11.73 3.74
N THR A 175 -5.40 11.32 4.12
CA THR A 175 -5.75 9.90 4.25
C THR A 175 -6.97 9.59 3.38
N ASP A 176 -6.92 8.45 2.68
CA ASP A 176 -8.01 7.98 1.83
C ASP A 176 -9.14 7.29 2.59
N ASN A 177 -9.03 7.17 3.92
CA ASN A 177 -9.97 6.43 4.74
C ASN A 177 -10.43 7.24 5.97
N LYS A 178 -11.70 7.07 6.34
CA LYS A 178 -12.25 7.60 7.60
C LYS A 178 -11.63 6.95 8.83
N ASP A 179 -11.34 5.65 8.73
CA ASP A 179 -10.66 4.89 9.77
C ASP A 179 -9.15 5.10 9.65
N GLN A 180 -8.62 5.91 10.57
CA GLN A 180 -7.21 6.25 10.67
C GLN A 180 -6.28 5.03 10.89
N THR A 181 -6.84 3.85 11.20
CA THR A 181 -6.06 2.62 11.42
C THR A 181 -5.98 1.73 10.18
N LYS A 182 -6.71 2.05 9.10
CA LYS A 182 -6.84 1.16 7.93
C LYS A 182 -6.57 1.82 6.58
N GLY A 183 -6.41 3.15 6.55
CA GLY A 183 -6.19 3.90 5.31
C GLY A 183 -4.73 3.97 4.86
N THR A 184 -4.56 4.40 3.62
CA THR A 184 -3.28 4.87 3.11
C THR A 184 -3.15 6.37 3.41
N TYR A 185 -2.02 6.74 4.00
CA TYR A 185 -1.63 8.12 4.21
C TYR A 185 -0.73 8.58 3.07
N TYR A 186 -1.05 9.72 2.48
CA TYR A 186 -0.23 10.40 1.48
C TYR A 186 0.40 11.62 2.14
N LEU A 187 1.72 11.69 2.13
CA LEU A 187 2.49 12.79 2.71
C LEU A 187 3.16 13.59 1.61
N LEU A 188 3.07 14.90 1.72
CA LEU A 188 3.80 15.85 0.88
C LEU A 188 5.01 16.35 1.68
N GLY A 189 6.18 16.30 1.08
CA GLY A 189 7.42 16.87 1.60
C GLY A 189 7.97 17.90 0.63
N LYS A 190 8.78 18.84 1.14
CA LYS A 190 9.55 19.77 0.32
C LYS A 190 11.01 19.77 0.71
N SER A 191 11.87 20.03 -0.27
CA SER A 191 13.31 20.22 -0.05
C SER A 191 13.59 21.50 0.73
N THR A 192 14.75 21.54 1.37
CA THR A 192 15.28 22.72 2.07
C THR A 192 16.16 23.59 1.16
N SER A 193 16.47 23.11 -0.03
CA SER A 193 17.26 23.80 -1.05
C SER A 193 16.41 24.78 -1.86
N SER A 194 17.06 25.78 -2.46
CA SER A 194 16.47 26.64 -3.50
C SER A 194 17.05 26.27 -4.86
N PRO A 195 16.23 26.01 -5.90
CA PRO A 195 14.77 26.04 -5.91
C PRO A 195 14.15 24.90 -5.08
N VAL A 196 12.94 25.16 -4.56
CA VAL A 196 12.17 24.18 -3.78
C VAL A 196 11.66 23.10 -4.71
N GLN A 197 11.85 21.84 -4.30
CA GLN A 197 11.32 20.66 -4.97
C GLN A 197 10.37 19.93 -4.04
N TYR A 198 9.17 19.65 -4.54
CA TYR A 198 8.17 18.87 -3.82
C TYR A 198 8.35 17.37 -4.10
N TYR A 199 8.07 16.57 -3.07
CA TYR A 199 8.07 15.12 -3.09
C TYR A 199 6.82 14.59 -2.40
N TRP A 200 6.35 13.42 -2.79
CA TRP A 200 5.26 12.73 -2.12
C TRP A 200 5.65 11.29 -1.78
N ARG A 201 5.06 10.75 -0.71
CA ARG A 201 5.15 9.33 -0.38
C ARG A 201 3.83 8.84 0.19
N SER A 202 3.69 7.53 0.24
CA SER A 202 2.55 6.85 0.85
C SER A 202 2.96 5.99 2.03
N PHE A 203 2.03 5.80 2.95
CA PHE A 203 2.15 4.94 4.11
C PHE A 203 0.85 4.16 4.31
N ASP A 204 0.91 2.84 4.12
CA ASP A 204 -0.21 1.94 4.32
C ASP A 204 -0.33 1.57 5.80
N MET A 205 -1.31 2.15 6.48
CA MET A 205 -1.53 1.90 7.91
C MET A 205 -2.03 0.48 8.17
N SER A 206 -2.62 -0.21 7.19
CA SER A 206 -3.08 -1.59 7.39
C SER A 206 -1.94 -2.57 7.65
N LEU A 207 -0.70 -2.20 7.27
CA LEU A 207 0.53 -2.96 7.52
C LEU A 207 1.22 -2.59 8.84
N ASN A 208 0.56 -1.79 9.69
CA ASN A 208 0.98 -1.53 11.06
C ASN A 208 0.29 -2.52 12.00
N VAL A 209 1.01 -3.56 12.44
CA VAL A 209 0.51 -4.59 13.35
C VAL A 209 1.15 -4.38 14.71
N ASP A 210 0.33 -4.17 15.75
CA ASP A 210 0.78 -3.98 17.13
C ASP A 210 1.84 -2.87 17.32
N ASN A 211 1.68 -1.75 16.61
CA ASN A 211 2.63 -0.63 16.57
C ASN A 211 4.01 -0.99 15.98
N VAL A 212 4.09 -2.10 15.23
CA VAL A 212 5.25 -2.48 14.44
C VAL A 212 4.90 -2.28 12.96
N VAL A 213 5.54 -1.29 12.37
CA VAL A 213 5.37 -0.94 10.97
C VAL A 213 6.24 -1.85 10.11
N ALA A 214 5.63 -2.59 9.19
CA ALA A 214 6.38 -3.35 8.20
C ALA A 214 7.17 -2.39 7.29
N SER A 215 8.40 -2.77 6.91
CA SER A 215 9.26 -1.90 6.07
C SER A 215 8.64 -1.57 4.70
N ASN A 216 7.77 -2.44 4.19
CA ASN A 216 7.02 -2.26 2.93
C ASN A 216 5.72 -1.46 3.11
N ALA A 217 5.36 -1.05 4.33
CA ALA A 217 4.23 -0.15 4.57
C ALA A 217 4.51 1.25 4.01
N TRP A 218 5.78 1.63 3.89
CA TRP A 218 6.20 2.90 3.35
C TRP A 218 6.60 2.77 1.88
N SER A 219 6.10 3.67 1.03
CA SER A 219 6.74 3.90 -0.26
C SER A 219 8.02 4.73 -0.10
N GLU A 220 8.87 4.74 -1.13
CA GLU A 220 9.91 5.75 -1.27
C GLU A 220 9.29 7.14 -1.48
N TRP A 221 10.15 8.16 -1.45
CA TRP A 221 9.81 9.51 -1.86
C TRP A 221 9.83 9.62 -3.39
N TYR A 222 8.73 10.05 -3.98
CA TYR A 222 8.61 10.32 -5.40
C TYR A 222 8.62 11.83 -5.65
N PRO A 223 9.37 12.33 -6.64
CA PRO A 223 9.33 13.75 -6.96
C PRO A 223 7.96 14.13 -7.54
N VAL A 224 7.50 15.33 -7.18
CA VAL A 224 6.37 15.97 -7.83
C VAL A 224 6.89 16.79 -9.01
N ASN A 225 6.88 16.20 -10.21
CA ASN A 225 7.44 16.79 -11.44
C ASN A 225 6.54 17.85 -12.09
N THR A 226 5.70 18.53 -11.30
CA THR A 226 4.87 19.64 -11.80
C THR A 226 5.54 20.97 -11.45
N SER A 227 5.38 21.97 -12.32
CA SER A 227 5.95 23.30 -12.09
C SER A 227 5.12 24.04 -11.04
N ILE A 228 5.69 24.26 -9.86
CA ILE A 228 5.06 25.01 -8.77
C ILE A 228 5.97 26.19 -8.42
N ASN A 229 5.43 27.39 -8.36
CA ASN A 229 6.19 28.55 -7.93
C ASN A 229 6.00 28.78 -6.42
N ASP A 230 6.93 28.26 -5.60
CA ASP A 230 6.85 28.30 -4.12
C ASP A 230 6.68 29.73 -3.59
N ASP A 231 7.28 30.72 -4.25
CA ASP A 231 7.22 32.13 -3.84
C ASP A 231 5.83 32.75 -3.99
N LEU A 232 4.98 32.19 -4.85
CA LEU A 232 3.61 32.67 -5.09
C LEU A 232 2.56 31.91 -4.29
N ILE A 233 2.93 30.79 -3.66
CA ILE A 233 1.98 29.92 -2.96
C ILE A 233 1.28 30.67 -1.83
N GLN A 234 -0.04 30.54 -1.79
CA GLN A 234 -0.87 30.98 -0.68
C GLN A 234 -1.33 29.77 0.13
N GLY A 235 -1.08 29.80 1.44
CA GLY A 235 -1.39 28.68 2.35
C GLY A 235 -0.44 27.49 2.18
N THR A 236 -0.98 26.28 2.23
CA THR A 236 -0.19 25.03 2.18
C THR A 236 -0.69 24.11 1.07
N PRO A 237 0.15 23.61 0.15
CA PRO A 237 -0.27 22.64 -0.86
C PRO A 237 -0.78 21.34 -0.20
N ARG A 238 -1.85 20.76 -0.75
CA ARG A 238 -2.53 19.58 -0.18
C ARG A 238 -2.64 18.47 -1.23
N LEU A 239 -2.29 17.25 -0.83
CA LEU A 239 -2.61 16.05 -1.59
C LEU A 239 -4.07 15.64 -1.34
N ALA A 240 -4.70 15.02 -2.32
CA ALA A 240 -5.97 14.33 -2.14
C ALA A 240 -6.06 13.11 -3.05
N TYR A 241 -6.53 11.99 -2.50
CA TYR A 241 -6.87 10.82 -3.30
C TYR A 241 -8.35 10.89 -3.67
N PHE A 242 -8.63 10.99 -4.96
CA PHE A 242 -9.96 11.21 -5.51
C PHE A 242 -10.08 10.51 -6.87
N ASN A 243 -11.21 9.86 -7.17
CA ASN A 243 -11.43 9.13 -8.42
C ASN A 243 -10.30 8.15 -8.78
N ASN A 244 -9.81 7.39 -7.78
CA ASN A 244 -8.71 6.44 -7.91
C ASN A 244 -7.39 7.07 -8.41
N ARG A 245 -7.19 8.37 -8.19
CA ARG A 245 -5.99 9.11 -8.57
C ARG A 245 -5.56 10.04 -7.45
N LEU A 246 -4.25 10.28 -7.38
CA LEU A 246 -3.68 11.26 -6.47
C LEU A 246 -3.63 12.62 -7.16
N TYR A 247 -4.16 13.64 -6.51
CA TYR A 247 -4.13 15.03 -6.94
C TYR A 247 -3.32 15.86 -5.95
N LEU A 248 -2.71 16.92 -6.46
CA LEU A 248 -2.10 17.98 -5.68
C LEU A 248 -2.86 19.27 -5.99
N PHE A 249 -3.28 19.96 -4.93
CA PHE A 249 -3.96 21.23 -5.01
C PHE A 249 -3.17 22.32 -4.28
N TRP A 250 -3.07 23.48 -4.89
CA TRP A 250 -2.43 24.65 -4.30
C TRP A 250 -3.04 25.93 -4.86
N PHE A 251 -2.70 27.06 -4.25
CA PHE A 251 -3.17 28.38 -4.65
C PHE A 251 -1.96 29.26 -4.89
N GLU A 252 -1.95 30.03 -5.97
CA GLU A 252 -0.90 31.01 -6.26
C GLU A 252 -1.49 32.41 -6.38
N ARG A 253 -0.80 33.41 -5.83
CA ARG A 253 -1.13 34.83 -6.00
C ARG A 253 -0.23 35.45 -7.07
N ALA A 254 -0.84 36.07 -8.07
CA ALA A 254 -0.17 36.95 -9.00
C ALA A 254 -0.49 38.41 -8.65
N GLU A 255 0.53 39.25 -8.59
CA GLU A 255 0.36 40.70 -8.40
C GLU A 255 -0.07 41.36 -9.72
N GLY A 256 -0.95 42.36 -9.63
CA GLY A 256 -1.32 43.20 -10.77
C GLY A 256 -0.12 44.01 -11.29
N ASN A 257 0.08 44.06 -12.61
CA ASN A 257 1.20 44.77 -13.23
C ASN A 257 0.89 46.25 -13.51
N GLY A 258 0.14 46.92 -12.63
CA GLY A 258 -0.18 48.34 -12.79
C GLY A 258 -1.08 48.93 -11.69
N PRO A 259 -1.21 50.26 -11.63
CA PRO A 259 -1.95 50.96 -10.57
C PRO A 259 -3.47 50.71 -10.58
N ASN A 260 -4.01 50.12 -11.65
CA ASN A 260 -5.42 49.74 -11.79
C ASN A 260 -5.60 48.23 -12.02
N GLU A 261 -4.54 47.43 -11.83
CA GLU A 261 -4.62 45.99 -11.99
C GLU A 261 -4.80 45.32 -10.63
N SER A 262 -5.76 44.41 -10.55
CA SER A 262 -6.06 43.64 -9.34
C SER A 262 -5.15 42.42 -9.22
N ASP A 263 -4.65 42.17 -8.02
CA ASP A 263 -4.04 40.88 -7.68
C ASP A 263 -5.05 39.75 -7.88
N THR A 264 -4.57 38.60 -8.31
CA THR A 264 -5.38 37.41 -8.58
C THR A 264 -4.86 36.22 -7.80
N ILE A 265 -5.75 35.51 -7.08
CA ILE A 265 -5.44 34.21 -6.49
C ILE A 265 -6.08 33.13 -7.36
N THR A 266 -5.27 32.21 -7.88
CA THR A 266 -5.71 31.10 -8.73
C THR A 266 -5.51 29.77 -8.02
N ALA A 267 -6.54 28.93 -8.02
CA ALA A 267 -6.47 27.55 -7.54
C ALA A 267 -5.97 26.66 -8.67
N TYR A 268 -4.92 25.90 -8.40
CA TYR A 268 -4.31 24.96 -9.34
C TYR A 268 -4.50 23.52 -8.88
N SER A 269 -4.54 22.62 -9.86
CA SER A 269 -4.48 21.19 -9.63
C SER A 269 -3.45 20.53 -10.55
N SER A 270 -2.86 19.44 -10.09
CA SER A 270 -2.07 18.54 -10.92
C SER A 270 -2.44 17.11 -10.53
N GLN A 271 -2.60 16.22 -11.51
CA GLN A 271 -2.92 14.82 -11.28
C GLN A 271 -1.68 13.94 -11.47
N CYS A 272 -1.57 12.92 -10.62
CA CYS A 272 -0.56 11.88 -10.75
C CYS A 272 -1.13 10.71 -11.58
N ASP A 273 -0.44 10.33 -12.64
CA ASP A 273 -0.79 9.17 -13.46
C ASP A 273 -0.32 7.84 -12.81
N PHE A 274 -0.69 6.71 -13.42
CA PHE A 274 -0.29 5.39 -12.92
C PHE A 274 1.23 5.13 -13.01
N SER A 275 1.94 5.92 -13.81
CA SER A 275 3.40 5.90 -13.94
C SER A 275 4.09 6.85 -12.95
N ARG A 276 3.33 7.48 -12.04
CA ARG A 276 3.78 8.45 -11.04
C ARG A 276 4.27 9.78 -11.62
N ASN A 277 3.94 10.08 -12.87
CA ASN A 277 4.19 11.39 -13.47
C ASN A 277 3.04 12.34 -13.17
N TRP A 278 3.39 13.61 -12.99
CA TRP A 278 2.43 14.66 -12.69
C TRP A 278 2.07 15.43 -13.96
N SER A 279 0.79 15.76 -14.13
CA SER A 279 0.35 16.62 -15.23
C SER A 279 0.85 18.05 -15.04
N SER A 280 0.88 18.81 -16.14
CA SER A 280 1.06 20.26 -16.07
C SER A 280 -0.01 20.89 -15.16
N PRO A 281 0.30 22.01 -14.47
CA PRO A 281 -0.68 22.72 -13.64
C PRO A 281 -1.92 23.10 -14.44
N PHE A 282 -3.09 22.69 -13.93
CA PHE A 282 -4.39 23.07 -14.46
C PHE A 282 -5.01 24.15 -13.56
N ALA A 283 -5.19 25.36 -14.10
CA ALA A 283 -5.87 26.46 -13.43
C ALA A 283 -7.38 26.16 -13.36
N MET A 284 -7.90 25.94 -12.15
CA MET A 284 -9.29 25.53 -11.93
C MET A 284 -10.24 26.72 -11.87
N MET A 285 -9.90 27.72 -11.05
CA MET A 285 -10.71 28.91 -10.80
C MET A 285 -9.83 30.00 -10.20
N SER A 286 -10.20 31.26 -10.40
CA SER A 286 -9.50 32.41 -9.85
C SER A 286 -10.47 33.37 -9.18
N ILE A 287 -9.95 34.11 -8.22
CA ILE A 287 -10.57 35.29 -7.61
C ILE A 287 -9.61 36.46 -7.77
N ASP A 288 -10.15 37.67 -7.89
CA ASP A 288 -9.35 38.89 -7.96
C ASP A 288 -9.60 39.78 -6.74
N SER A 289 -8.82 40.84 -6.61
CA SER A 289 -8.89 41.82 -5.51
C SER A 289 -9.66 43.09 -5.87
N ASP A 290 -10.32 43.15 -7.04
CA ASP A 290 -11.11 44.32 -7.45
C ASP A 290 -12.45 44.38 -6.72
N THR A 291 -12.39 44.88 -5.48
CA THR A 291 -13.56 45.09 -4.62
C THR A 291 -14.63 46.01 -5.23
N ALA A 292 -14.33 46.79 -6.27
CA ALA A 292 -15.32 47.63 -6.93
C ALA A 292 -16.36 46.81 -7.70
N ASN A 293 -15.97 45.63 -8.19
CA ASN A 293 -16.85 44.70 -8.92
C ASN A 293 -17.46 43.63 -8.01
N HIS A 294 -16.95 43.46 -6.78
CA HIS A 294 -17.53 42.55 -5.82
C HIS A 294 -18.83 43.13 -5.24
N HIS A 295 -19.96 42.51 -5.59
CA HIS A 295 -21.27 42.84 -5.04
C HIS A 295 -21.87 41.64 -4.32
N GLY A 296 -22.44 41.88 -3.11
CA GLY A 296 -23.15 40.85 -2.34
C GLY A 296 -22.27 39.64 -2.01
N GLU A 297 -22.62 38.50 -2.62
CA GLU A 297 -22.05 37.16 -2.40
C GLU A 297 -20.56 37.03 -2.75
N GLN A 298 -19.85 38.02 -3.32
CA GLN A 298 -18.41 37.86 -3.64
C GLN A 298 -17.45 38.43 -2.58
N THR A 299 -17.98 39.19 -1.61
CA THR A 299 -17.19 39.91 -0.59
C THR A 299 -16.48 39.01 0.43
N TYR A 300 -16.83 37.72 0.50
CA TYR A 300 -16.17 36.78 1.43
C TYR A 300 -14.74 36.42 1.01
N CYS A 301 -14.33 36.71 -0.23
CA CYS A 301 -12.97 36.46 -0.69
C CYS A 301 -12.00 37.64 -0.45
N ASP A 302 -12.52 38.86 -0.23
CA ASP A 302 -11.72 40.09 -0.20
C ASP A 302 -10.61 40.06 0.87
N LYS A 303 -10.92 39.49 2.03
CA LYS A 303 -9.94 39.40 3.12
C LYS A 303 -8.74 38.51 2.77
N LEU A 304 -8.86 37.58 1.82
CA LEU A 304 -7.76 36.66 1.49
C LEU A 304 -6.52 37.39 0.96
N PHE A 305 -6.70 38.54 0.29
CA PHE A 305 -5.61 39.34 -0.26
C PHE A 305 -4.86 40.16 0.79
N THR A 306 -5.45 40.36 1.97
CA THR A 306 -4.90 41.16 3.07
C THR A 306 -4.62 40.35 4.34
N SER A 307 -5.02 39.08 4.36
CA SER A 307 -4.87 38.18 5.50
C SER A 307 -3.40 37.90 5.80
N LYS A 308 -3.05 37.86 7.09
CA LYS A 308 -1.68 37.54 7.54
C LYS A 308 -1.41 36.05 7.59
N TYR A 309 -2.47 35.26 7.78
CA TYR A 309 -2.37 33.82 7.93
C TYR A 309 -3.45 33.11 7.11
N LEU A 310 -3.05 32.61 5.96
CA LEU A 310 -3.89 31.82 5.08
C LEU A 310 -3.71 30.33 5.38
N CYS A 311 -4.83 29.64 5.50
CA CYS A 311 -4.89 28.20 5.71
C CYS A 311 -5.50 27.52 4.48
N THR A 312 -5.13 26.26 4.27
CA THR A 312 -5.73 25.42 3.24
C THR A 312 -6.30 24.16 3.85
N ALA A 313 -7.54 23.84 3.46
CA ALA A 313 -8.20 22.59 3.80
C ALA A 313 -8.51 21.79 2.52
N CYS A 314 -8.37 20.47 2.61
CA CYS A 314 -8.78 19.56 1.56
C CYS A 314 -9.40 18.31 2.19
N GLY A 315 -10.56 17.88 1.68
CA GLY A 315 -11.25 16.70 2.20
C GLY A 315 -12.36 16.25 1.27
N TYR A 316 -12.65 14.95 1.30
CA TYR A 316 -13.70 14.34 0.49
C TYR A 316 -14.98 14.16 1.30
N ASN A 317 -16.10 14.63 0.77
CA ASN A 317 -17.42 14.42 1.35
C ASN A 317 -18.06 13.19 0.71
N GLU A 318 -18.07 12.07 1.44
CA GLU A 318 -18.69 10.82 1.01
C GLU A 318 -20.22 10.90 0.86
N THR A 319 -20.89 11.78 1.62
CA THR A 319 -22.36 11.86 1.62
C THR A 319 -22.87 12.44 0.31
N ASP A 320 -22.22 13.52 -0.13
CA ASP A 320 -22.61 14.29 -1.31
C ASP A 320 -21.68 14.03 -2.51
N ASN A 321 -20.69 13.16 -2.34
CA ASN A 321 -19.75 12.71 -3.37
C ASN A 321 -19.00 13.86 -4.09
N TYR A 322 -18.40 14.77 -3.32
CA TYR A 322 -17.54 15.82 -3.86
C TYR A 322 -16.27 15.99 -3.04
N LEU A 323 -15.18 16.38 -3.69
CA LEU A 323 -13.96 16.83 -3.04
C LEU A 323 -14.05 18.33 -2.76
N LEU A 324 -13.68 18.75 -1.56
CA LEU A 324 -13.62 20.15 -1.16
C LEU A 324 -12.16 20.59 -1.06
N VAL A 325 -11.82 21.70 -1.69
CA VAL A 325 -10.53 22.38 -1.57
C VAL A 325 -10.80 23.83 -1.22
N SER A 326 -10.18 24.34 -0.16
CA SER A 326 -10.45 25.69 0.33
C SER A 326 -9.16 26.40 0.74
N LEU A 327 -9.02 27.65 0.33
CA LEU A 327 -8.11 28.63 0.92
C LEU A 327 -8.94 29.56 1.80
N TYR A 328 -8.58 29.73 3.07
CA TYR A 328 -9.37 30.58 3.97
C TYR A 328 -8.50 31.36 4.95
N ASP A 329 -9.06 32.47 5.44
CA ASP A 329 -8.44 33.32 6.45
C ASP A 329 -8.52 32.66 7.82
N GLY A 330 -7.36 32.25 8.34
CA GLY A 330 -7.22 31.69 9.69
C GLY A 330 -6.83 32.75 10.73
N THR A 331 -6.76 34.03 10.37
CA THR A 331 -6.33 35.10 11.27
C THR A 331 -7.32 35.25 12.43
N ASP A 332 -6.81 35.24 13.66
CA ASP A 332 -7.57 35.44 14.91
C ASP A 332 -8.73 34.45 15.15
N VAL A 333 -8.75 33.30 14.46
CA VAL A 333 -9.75 32.25 14.70
C VAL A 333 -9.41 31.50 15.99
N THR A 334 -10.20 31.74 17.04
CA THR A 334 -10.00 31.18 18.40
C THR A 334 -11.12 30.26 18.86
N ALA A 335 -12.28 30.30 18.20
CA ALA A 335 -13.42 29.46 18.49
C ALA A 335 -14.25 29.21 17.21
N TYR A 336 -14.98 28.10 17.20
CA TYR A 336 -15.92 27.78 16.14
C TYR A 336 -17.04 28.83 16.05
N THR A 337 -17.38 29.24 14.83
CA THR A 337 -18.56 30.11 14.58
C THR A 337 -19.37 29.57 13.40
N ASP A 338 -20.69 29.59 13.54
CA ASP A 338 -21.60 29.20 12.44
C ASP A 338 -21.61 30.23 11.30
N ASN A 339 -21.05 31.43 11.50
CA ASN A 339 -21.05 32.51 10.52
C ASN A 339 -20.15 32.24 9.30
N GLY A 340 -19.33 31.18 9.31
CA GLY A 340 -18.35 30.88 8.27
C GLY A 340 -17.13 31.81 8.29
N TYR A 341 -16.24 31.59 7.32
CA TYR A 341 -14.94 32.24 7.20
C TYR A 341 -14.88 33.07 5.91
N ASN A 342 -13.85 33.89 5.79
CA ASN A 342 -13.49 34.46 4.50
C ASN A 342 -12.69 33.38 3.77
N ASP A 343 -13.26 32.84 2.71
CA ASP A 343 -12.74 31.64 2.05
C ASP A 343 -12.79 31.74 0.52
N PHE A 344 -12.04 30.87 -0.13
CA PHE A 344 -12.12 30.58 -1.54
C PHE A 344 -12.22 29.06 -1.63
N THR A 345 -13.45 28.58 -1.50
CA THR A 345 -13.76 27.14 -1.52
C THR A 345 -14.27 26.72 -2.88
N ILE A 346 -13.68 25.64 -3.39
CA ILE A 346 -14.05 24.98 -4.63
C ILE A 346 -14.49 23.56 -4.27
N THR A 347 -15.67 23.17 -4.73
CA THR A 347 -16.12 21.78 -4.73
C THR A 347 -15.91 21.16 -6.11
N ILE A 348 -15.39 19.94 -6.13
CA ILE A 348 -15.07 19.17 -7.32
C ILE A 348 -15.91 17.91 -7.30
N ASP A 349 -16.79 17.74 -8.28
CA ASP A 349 -17.61 16.53 -8.40
C ASP A 349 -16.85 15.36 -9.03
N TYR A 350 -17.50 14.20 -9.11
CA TYR A 350 -16.93 12.99 -9.72
C TYR A 350 -16.50 13.18 -11.20
N TRP A 351 -17.11 14.12 -11.93
CA TRP A 351 -16.76 14.43 -13.32
C TRP A 351 -15.71 15.55 -13.42
N PHE A 352 -15.15 15.96 -12.29
CA PHE A 352 -14.19 17.05 -12.16
C PHE A 352 -14.77 18.43 -12.52
N ASN A 353 -16.09 18.60 -12.48
CA ASN A 353 -16.70 19.92 -12.59
C ASN A 353 -16.44 20.68 -11.30
N THR A 354 -16.01 21.93 -11.43
CA THR A 354 -15.70 22.81 -10.31
C THR A 354 -16.85 23.79 -10.06
N GLU A 355 -17.25 23.91 -8.80
CA GLU A 355 -18.25 24.88 -8.35
C GLU A 355 -17.67 25.69 -7.19
N LYS A 356 -17.82 27.01 -7.23
CA LYS A 356 -17.44 27.88 -6.11
C LYS A 356 -18.52 27.77 -5.03
N ARG A 357 -18.12 27.52 -3.79
CA ARG A 357 -19.03 27.57 -2.63
C ARG A 357 -18.45 28.47 -1.55
N GLU A 358 -19.31 29.06 -0.74
CA GLU A 358 -18.89 29.85 0.41
C GLU A 358 -19.17 29.10 1.71
N SER A 359 -18.30 29.30 2.70
CA SER A 359 -18.55 28.81 4.05
C SER A 359 -19.56 29.70 4.80
N LYS A 360 -19.60 30.99 4.45
CA LYS A 360 -20.46 32.00 5.08
C LYS A 360 -21.94 31.66 4.94
N VAL A 361 -22.70 31.84 6.02
CA VAL A 361 -24.16 31.66 6.02
C VAL A 361 -24.87 32.77 6.79
N SER A 362 -26.15 32.96 6.47
CA SER A 362 -27.04 33.87 7.20
C SER A 362 -27.13 33.52 8.69
N VAL A 363 -27.30 34.54 9.52
CA VAL A 363 -27.37 34.41 10.98
C VAL A 363 -28.44 33.38 11.40
N GLY A 364 -28.04 32.34 12.13
CA GLY A 364 -28.92 31.27 12.63
C GLY A 364 -28.98 30.01 11.76
N MET A 365 -28.26 29.97 10.62
CA MET A 365 -28.10 28.79 9.78
C MET A 365 -26.76 28.11 10.06
N THR A 366 -26.65 26.79 9.80
CA THR A 366 -25.40 26.04 9.97
C THR A 366 -24.87 25.56 8.62
N ASN A 367 -23.57 25.69 8.38
CA ASN A 367 -22.90 25.14 7.20
C ASN A 367 -21.89 24.06 7.60
N THR A 368 -21.94 22.91 6.91
CA THR A 368 -20.98 21.82 7.11
C THR A 368 -19.56 22.25 6.72
N ILE A 369 -19.41 23.15 5.73
CA ILE A 369 -18.12 23.67 5.29
C ILE A 369 -17.42 24.43 6.42
N SER A 370 -18.11 25.32 7.12
CA SER A 370 -17.54 26.10 8.24
C SER A 370 -17.01 25.20 9.36
N LYS A 371 -17.76 24.15 9.72
CA LYS A 371 -17.31 23.14 10.70
C LYS A 371 -16.07 22.41 10.23
N PHE A 372 -16.04 22.02 8.96
CA PHE A 372 -14.89 21.35 8.37
C PHE A 372 -13.63 22.23 8.37
N LEU A 373 -13.75 23.49 7.95
CA LEU A 373 -12.63 24.44 7.94
C LEU A 373 -12.09 24.67 9.36
N TYR A 374 -12.96 24.88 10.35
CA TYR A 374 -12.55 25.06 11.75
C TYR A 374 -11.76 23.86 12.30
N ASN A 375 -12.24 22.63 12.08
CA ASN A 375 -11.54 21.42 12.52
C ASN A 375 -10.15 21.31 11.89
N TYR A 376 -9.97 21.86 10.69
CA TYR A 376 -8.69 21.89 10.00
C TYR A 376 -7.73 22.94 10.61
N ILE A 377 -8.22 24.05 11.15
CA ILE A 377 -7.43 25.07 11.86
C ILE A 377 -6.85 24.52 13.16
N GLU A 378 -7.66 23.84 13.97
CA GLU A 378 -7.22 23.28 15.26
C GLU A 378 -6.10 22.24 15.10
N SER A 379 -5.93 21.71 13.88
CA SER A 379 -4.86 20.77 13.52
C SER A 379 -3.54 21.42 13.08
N GLN A 380 -3.47 22.75 12.89
CA GLN A 380 -2.27 23.47 12.42
C GLN A 380 -1.70 24.36 13.54
N PRO A 381 -0.41 24.23 13.92
CA PRO A 381 0.19 25.12 14.91
C PRO A 381 0.38 26.54 14.35
N SER A 382 -0.24 27.54 15.00
CA SER A 382 -0.17 28.97 14.65
C SER A 382 1.28 29.52 14.70
N PRO A 383 1.67 30.52 13.87
CA PRO A 383 3.08 30.90 13.66
C PRO A 383 3.75 31.73 14.78
N THR A 384 3.03 32.18 15.82
CA THR A 384 3.55 33.26 16.70
C THR A 384 3.74 32.89 18.17
N ILE A 385 3.75 31.61 18.53
CA ILE A 385 4.01 31.20 19.92
C ILE A 385 5.09 30.11 19.95
N LYS A 386 6.33 30.50 20.31
CA LYS A 386 7.31 29.57 20.87
C LYS A 386 6.87 29.18 22.28
N VAL A 387 5.94 28.23 22.39
CA VAL A 387 5.63 27.56 23.66
C VAL A 387 5.79 26.07 23.45
N LYS A 388 6.66 25.48 24.29
CA LYS A 388 6.61 24.05 24.63
C LYS A 388 5.16 23.72 25.02
N PHE A 389 4.40 23.11 24.13
CA PHE A 389 3.10 22.54 24.49
C PHE A 389 3.21 21.04 24.65
N ASN A 390 2.76 20.60 25.81
CA ASN A 390 2.46 19.24 26.18
C ASN A 390 0.93 19.13 26.23
N PRO A 391 0.27 18.45 25.27
CA PRO A 391 -1.09 17.96 25.44
C PRO A 391 -1.12 16.44 25.31
N VAL A 392 -1.53 15.83 26.42
CA VAL A 392 -1.64 14.40 26.65
C VAL A 392 -2.68 13.78 25.70
N SER A 393 -2.30 12.67 25.06
CA SER A 393 -3.14 11.60 24.45
C SER A 393 -3.27 11.44 22.92
N LEU A 394 -2.86 12.38 22.06
CA LEU A 394 -2.89 12.14 20.59
C LEU A 394 -1.53 12.25 19.88
N TRP A 395 -0.56 12.92 20.49
CA TRP A 395 0.80 13.05 19.97
C TRP A 395 1.82 12.11 20.62
N ILE A 396 1.51 11.54 21.79
CA ILE A 396 2.46 10.64 22.50
C ILE A 396 2.66 9.35 21.73
N ASN A 397 1.63 8.78 21.09
CA ASN A 397 1.80 7.56 20.30
C ASN A 397 2.46 7.84 18.93
N PHE A 398 2.06 8.89 18.22
CA PHE A 398 2.61 9.19 16.89
C PHE A 398 4.09 9.58 16.92
N THR A 399 4.53 10.34 17.94
CA THR A 399 5.93 10.76 18.07
C THR A 399 6.83 9.64 18.62
N LEU A 400 6.33 8.75 19.50
CA LEU A 400 7.08 7.55 19.93
C LEU A 400 7.20 6.52 18.78
N LEU A 401 6.17 6.35 17.97
CA LEU A 401 6.18 5.50 16.76
C LEU A 401 7.15 6.03 15.72
N MET A 402 7.14 7.34 15.46
CA MET A 402 8.05 8.00 14.52
C MET A 402 9.50 8.00 15.03
N LEU A 403 9.77 8.26 16.32
CA LEU A 403 11.14 8.18 16.86
C LEU A 403 11.68 6.75 16.90
N ASN A 404 10.86 5.74 17.21
CA ASN A 404 11.31 4.35 17.18
C ASN A 404 11.55 3.83 15.75
N ALA A 405 10.72 4.24 14.77
CA ALA A 405 10.93 3.90 13.36
C ALA A 405 12.15 4.62 12.75
N ILE A 406 12.41 5.87 13.13
CA ILE A 406 13.59 6.64 12.72
C ILE A 406 14.87 6.18 13.45
N GLN A 407 14.81 5.76 14.72
CA GLN A 407 15.96 5.16 15.42
C GLN A 407 16.30 3.76 14.93
N GLN A 408 15.31 2.93 14.56
CA GLN A 408 15.60 1.59 14.02
C GLN A 408 16.18 1.63 12.60
N SER A 409 15.79 2.61 11.77
CA SER A 409 16.39 2.80 10.44
C SER A 409 17.79 3.43 10.44
N SER A 410 18.18 4.12 11.54
CA SER A 410 19.50 4.78 11.68
C SER A 410 20.53 3.98 12.50
N MET A 411 20.14 2.87 13.17
CA MET A 411 21.04 2.07 14.02
C MET A 411 21.59 0.76 13.41
N THR A 412 21.42 0.49 12.12
CA THR A 412 22.05 -0.69 11.47
C THR A 412 23.42 -0.40 10.82
N GLY A 413 24.14 0.62 11.30
CA GLY A 413 25.52 0.90 10.91
C GLY A 413 26.51 0.65 12.06
N TYR A 414 27.38 -0.35 11.87
CA TYR A 414 28.59 -0.68 12.65
C TYR A 414 28.44 -1.46 13.97
N THR A 415 28.61 -2.80 13.94
CA THR A 415 29.83 -3.52 14.40
C THR A 415 29.66 -5.05 14.44
N HIS A 416 30.61 -5.75 13.80
CA HIS A 416 31.14 -7.11 14.02
C HIS A 416 30.25 -8.34 14.32
N ILE A 417 30.32 -9.31 13.39
CA ILE A 417 30.55 -10.77 13.55
C ILE A 417 30.45 -11.32 14.99
N LEU A 418 29.51 -12.25 15.25
CA LEU A 418 29.71 -13.55 15.95
C LEU A 418 28.39 -14.37 16.13
N ARG A 419 28.35 -15.53 15.48
CA ARG A 419 27.78 -16.85 15.87
C ARG A 419 26.34 -17.00 16.45
N PHE A 420 25.55 -17.80 15.72
CA PHE A 420 24.42 -18.67 16.10
C PHE A 420 24.28 -19.08 17.59
N ARG A 421 23.02 -19.03 18.11
CA ARG A 421 22.35 -20.18 18.78
C ARG A 421 20.86 -19.95 19.06
N ARG A 422 20.06 -20.97 18.67
CA ARG A 422 18.71 -21.39 19.10
C ARG A 422 18.00 -20.53 20.16
N TRP A 423 16.77 -20.13 19.88
CA TRP A 423 15.76 -19.82 20.90
C TRP A 423 14.52 -20.72 20.72
N ILE A 424 14.21 -21.44 21.80
CA ILE A 424 13.01 -22.24 22.06
C ILE A 424 11.93 -21.26 22.55
N PRO A 425 10.65 -21.38 22.15
CA PRO A 425 9.61 -20.48 22.65
C PRO A 425 9.25 -20.86 24.10
N VAL A 426 9.60 -19.99 25.05
CA VAL A 426 9.05 -20.03 26.41
C VAL A 426 7.75 -19.24 26.42
N THR A 427 6.66 -19.93 26.68
CA THR A 427 5.31 -19.40 26.90
C THR A 427 5.29 -18.61 28.20
N PHE A 428 5.01 -17.30 28.16
CA PHE A 428 4.67 -16.53 29.35
C PHE A 428 3.16 -16.28 29.39
N ARG A 429 2.47 -16.98 30.32
CA ARG A 429 1.13 -16.62 30.80
C ARG A 429 1.24 -15.35 31.62
N LEU A 430 0.42 -14.35 31.33
CA LEU A 430 0.10 -13.27 32.27
C LEU A 430 -1.33 -13.47 32.77
N THR A 431 -1.45 -13.68 34.08
CA THR A 431 -2.70 -13.73 34.84
C THR A 431 -3.31 -12.33 35.00
N PRO A 432 -4.65 -12.20 35.04
CA PRO A 432 -5.34 -10.92 35.18
C PRO A 432 -5.44 -10.51 36.65
N GLN A 433 -4.98 -9.30 36.98
CA GLN A 433 -5.30 -8.67 38.26
C GLN A 433 -5.43 -7.15 38.11
N MET A 434 -6.48 -6.64 38.78
CA MET A 434 -6.78 -5.25 39.15
C MET A 434 -7.67 -4.44 38.20
N MET A 435 -8.97 -4.65 38.40
CA MET A 435 -10.02 -3.63 38.29
C MET A 435 -9.81 -2.47 39.30
N ALA A 436 -10.43 -1.33 38.95
CA ALA A 436 -11.09 -0.33 39.82
C ALA A 436 -10.26 0.83 40.40
N ALA A 437 -10.48 2.02 39.82
CA ALA A 437 -10.83 3.32 40.42
C ALA A 437 -10.71 4.38 39.29
N SER A 438 -11.63 5.30 39.03
CA SER A 438 -12.63 5.98 39.84
C SER A 438 -13.75 6.56 38.94
N LEU A 439 -14.90 6.75 39.58
CA LEU A 439 -16.12 7.49 39.20
C LEU A 439 -15.99 8.59 38.14
#